data_AF-A0A7K7LGM6-F1
#
_entry.id   AF-A0A7K7LGM6-F1
#
_cell.length_a   1.000
_cell.length_b   1.000
_cell.length_c   1.000
_cell.angle_alpha   90.00
_cell.angle_beta   90.00
_cell.angle_gamma   90.00
#
_symmetry.space_group_name_H-M   'P 1'
#
loop_
_entity.id
_entity.type
_entity.pdbx_description
1 polymer ?
#
loop_
_entity_poly.entity_id
_entity_poly.type
_entity_poly.pdbx_seq_one_letter_code
_entity_poly.pdbx_strand_id
1 'polypeptide(L)'
;PHLLFLPPQVLRDRLGVRCFLGLTATATPATARDVAAHLGVPQGEEEEDEEEEEEEEEEGPTGRCSALPPNLHLSVSMDRDRDQALVSLLRGEHFGRLASVIVYCTRREETARVAALLRTSLRGTEPPEPPNDTGTKKKRGESSPPWVADAYHAGLSAAERRRVQRAFMAGRLRVVVATVAFGMGLDKADVRGVVHYNMPQNFESYVQEVGRAGRDGKPARCHLFLHPEV
;
A
#
# COMPACT_ATOMS: atom_id res chain seq x y z
N PRO A 1 14.57 -8.55 15.06
CA PRO A 1 13.91 -9.82 15.44
C PRO A 1 13.97 -10.80 14.27
N HIS A 2 14.92 -11.73 14.33
CA HIS A 2 15.03 -12.82 13.36
C HIS A 2 13.74 -13.65 13.46
N LEU A 3 12.92 -13.65 12.42
CA LEU A 3 11.91 -14.70 12.28
C LEU A 3 12.69 -16.00 12.17
N LEU A 4 12.63 -16.82 13.22
CA LEU A 4 13.03 -18.22 13.14
C LEU A 4 12.09 -18.87 12.12
N PHE A 5 12.58 -19.04 10.90
CA PHE A 5 11.89 -19.79 9.87
C PHE A 5 11.93 -21.26 10.28
N LEU A 6 10.95 -21.70 11.07
CA LEU A 6 10.80 -23.10 11.41
C LEU A 6 10.25 -23.81 10.17
N PRO A 7 10.97 -24.78 9.60
CA PRO A 7 10.46 -25.55 8.47
C PRO A 7 9.11 -26.17 8.85
N PRO A 8 8.13 -26.23 7.95
CA PRO A 8 6.83 -26.87 8.20
C PRO A 8 6.96 -28.30 8.74
N GLN A 9 8.01 -29.02 8.34
CA GLN A 9 8.39 -30.33 8.88
C GLN A 9 8.70 -30.30 10.38
N VAL A 10 9.44 -29.30 10.86
CA VAL A 10 9.74 -29.14 12.29
C VAL A 10 8.46 -28.83 13.08
N LEU A 11 7.56 -28.03 12.51
CA LEU A 11 6.25 -27.72 13.11
C LEU A 11 5.35 -28.97 13.19
N ARG A 12 5.39 -29.84 12.17
CA ARG A 12 4.68 -31.12 12.16
C ARG A 12 5.27 -32.11 13.16
N ASP A 13 6.58 -32.36 13.08
CA ASP A 13 7.24 -33.46 13.78
C ASP A 13 7.48 -33.17 15.26
N ARG A 14 7.80 -31.92 15.61
CA ARG A 14 8.13 -31.55 17.00
C ARG A 14 6.99 -30.91 17.74
N LEU A 15 6.09 -30.21 17.03
CA LEU A 15 5.00 -29.46 17.65
C LEU A 15 3.61 -30.03 17.32
N GLY A 16 3.53 -31.10 16.51
CA GLY A 16 2.27 -31.76 16.18
C GLY A 16 1.31 -30.89 15.35
N VAL A 17 1.78 -29.82 14.71
CA VAL A 17 0.95 -28.92 13.91
C VAL A 17 0.51 -29.63 12.63
N ARG A 18 -0.80 -29.85 12.47
CA ARG A 18 -1.38 -30.53 11.29
C ARG A 18 -2.13 -29.59 10.34
N CYS A 19 -2.48 -28.40 10.81
CA CYS A 19 -3.21 -27.39 10.04
C CYS A 19 -2.31 -26.16 9.83
N PHE A 20 -2.18 -25.73 8.59
CA PHE A 20 -1.41 -24.56 8.20
C PHE A 20 -2.33 -23.59 7.46
N LEU A 21 -2.35 -22.32 7.90
CA LEU A 21 -3.03 -21.24 7.19
C LEU A 21 -1.95 -20.33 6.58
N GLY A 22 -1.84 -20.33 5.26
CA GLY A 22 -0.99 -19.41 4.51
C GLY A 22 -1.79 -18.17 4.13
N LEU A 23 -1.43 -17.00 4.65
CA LEU A 23 -2.03 -15.72 4.27
C LEU A 23 -1.03 -14.94 3.44
N THR A 24 -1.41 -14.60 2.21
CA THR A 24 -0.69 -13.64 1.37
C THR A 24 -1.67 -12.65 0.77
N ALA A 25 -1.25 -11.40 0.67
CA ALA A 25 -2.05 -10.35 0.02
C ALA A 25 -1.91 -10.40 -1.51
N THR A 26 -0.76 -10.88 -2.01
CA THR A 26 -0.45 -11.02 -3.42
C THR A 26 0.41 -12.27 -3.61
N ALA A 27 0.09 -13.11 -4.59
CA ALA A 27 0.93 -14.22 -5.01
C ALA A 27 0.69 -14.53 -6.48
N THR A 28 1.77 -14.75 -7.23
CA THR A 28 1.65 -15.38 -8.55
C THR A 28 1.19 -16.82 -8.40
N PRO A 29 0.58 -17.44 -9.43
CA PRO A 29 0.24 -18.86 -9.39
C PRO A 29 1.44 -19.72 -9.02
N ALA A 30 2.62 -19.46 -9.60
CA ALA A 30 3.84 -20.18 -9.25
C ALA A 30 4.23 -20.05 -7.76
N THR A 31 4.15 -18.84 -7.20
CA THR A 31 4.45 -18.59 -5.77
C THR A 31 3.42 -19.27 -4.86
N ALA A 32 2.14 -19.20 -5.23
CA ALA A 32 1.07 -19.85 -4.46
C ALA A 32 1.22 -21.38 -4.45
N ARG A 33 1.56 -21.98 -5.59
CA ARG A 33 1.87 -23.43 -5.70
C ARG A 33 3.10 -23.81 -4.88
N ASP A 34 4.17 -23.03 -4.95
CA ASP A 34 5.40 -23.29 -4.19
C ASP A 34 5.17 -23.22 -2.67
N VAL A 35 4.42 -22.21 -2.22
CA VAL A 35 4.02 -22.07 -0.81
C VAL A 35 3.09 -23.22 -0.39
N ALA A 36 2.11 -23.58 -1.21
CA ALA A 36 1.20 -24.69 -0.93
C ALA A 36 1.93 -26.04 -0.85
N ALA A 37 2.88 -26.28 -1.76
CA ALA A 37 3.76 -27.44 -1.74
C ALA A 37 4.61 -27.48 -0.46
N HIS A 38 5.20 -26.35 -0.08
CA HIS A 38 5.95 -26.22 1.18
C HIS A 38 5.09 -26.47 2.43
N LEU A 39 3.83 -26.04 2.40
CA LEU A 39 2.89 -26.24 3.50
C LEU A 39 2.24 -27.63 3.48
N GLY A 40 2.42 -28.42 2.42
CA GLY A 40 1.78 -29.73 2.23
C GLY A 40 0.26 -29.61 2.08
N VAL A 41 -0.22 -28.54 1.44
CA VAL A 41 -1.62 -28.35 1.07
C VAL A 41 -1.85 -29.08 -0.26
N PRO A 42 -2.81 -30.02 -0.35
CA PRO A 42 -3.09 -30.73 -1.60
C PRO A 42 -3.46 -29.72 -2.70
N GLN A 43 -2.75 -29.81 -3.82
CA GLN A 43 -3.11 -29.11 -5.05
C GLN A 43 -4.26 -29.92 -5.66
N GLY A 44 -5.42 -29.31 -5.95
CA GLY A 44 -6.47 -29.99 -6.70
C GLY A 44 -5.90 -30.46 -8.04
N GLU A 45 -6.21 -31.70 -8.42
CA GLU A 45 -5.87 -32.25 -9.74
C GLU A 45 -6.70 -31.47 -10.77
N GLU A 46 -6.05 -30.81 -11.73
CA GLU A 46 -6.73 -30.27 -12.91
C GLU A 46 -7.12 -31.49 -13.76
N GLU A 47 -8.42 -31.84 -13.78
CA GLU A 47 -8.96 -32.86 -14.67
C GLU A 47 -8.83 -32.35 -16.12
N GLU A 48 -8.08 -33.10 -16.95
CA GLU A 48 -8.06 -32.94 -18.40
C GLU A 48 -9.37 -33.49 -18.96
N ASP A 49 -10.40 -32.66 -19.10
CA ASP A 49 -11.54 -32.97 -19.95
C ASP A 49 -11.72 -31.89 -21.02
N GLU A 50 -11.51 -32.32 -22.27
CA GLU A 50 -11.91 -31.60 -23.48
C GLU A 50 -13.44 -31.60 -23.56
N GLU A 51 -14.11 -30.43 -23.50
CA GLU A 51 -15.27 -30.03 -24.32
C GLU A 51 -15.89 -28.70 -23.82
N GLU A 52 -16.73 -28.11 -24.65
CA GLU A 52 -17.03 -26.69 -24.81
C GLU A 52 -17.93 -26.03 -23.73
N GLU A 53 -17.71 -24.71 -23.56
CA GLU A 53 -18.64 -23.66 -23.10
C GLU A 53 -19.34 -23.80 -21.73
N GLU A 54 -18.84 -23.06 -20.73
CA GLU A 54 -19.55 -21.97 -20.03
C GLU A 54 -18.57 -21.34 -19.01
N GLU A 55 -18.41 -20.00 -19.04
CA GLU A 55 -17.59 -19.25 -18.08
C GLU A 55 -18.26 -19.24 -16.69
N GLU A 56 -18.23 -20.36 -15.98
CA GLU A 56 -18.45 -20.38 -14.54
C GLU A 56 -17.09 -20.33 -13.84
N GLU A 57 -16.82 -19.22 -13.14
CA GLU A 57 -15.65 -19.06 -12.27
C GLU A 57 -15.74 -20.07 -11.10
N GLU A 58 -15.30 -21.31 -11.32
CA GLU A 58 -15.19 -22.29 -10.24
C GLU A 58 -14.08 -21.90 -9.24
N GLU A 59 -14.50 -21.66 -7.99
CA GLU A 59 -13.65 -21.40 -6.85
C GLU A 59 -12.91 -22.68 -6.39
N GLY A 60 -11.75 -22.96 -7.01
CA GLY A 60 -10.79 -23.92 -6.45
C GLY A 60 -10.25 -23.48 -5.06
N PRO A 61 -9.59 -24.38 -4.30
CA PRO A 61 -9.08 -24.10 -2.94
C PRO A 61 -8.02 -22.98 -2.85
N THR A 62 -7.55 -22.50 -4.00
CA THR A 62 -6.77 -21.27 -4.17
C THR A 62 -7.68 -20.17 -4.72
N GLY A 63 -8.56 -19.61 -3.90
CA GLY A 63 -9.40 -18.48 -4.28
C GLY A 63 -8.55 -17.37 -4.92
N ARG A 64 -8.75 -17.14 -6.22
CA ARG A 64 -8.01 -16.15 -7.00
C ARG A 64 -8.66 -14.80 -6.78
N CYS A 65 -7.89 -13.82 -6.32
CA CYS A 65 -8.31 -12.42 -6.32
C CYS A 65 -7.17 -11.60 -6.94
N SER A 66 -7.04 -11.64 -8.26
CA SER A 66 -6.00 -10.91 -8.99
C SER A 66 -6.52 -9.72 -9.81
N ALA A 67 -7.81 -9.41 -9.76
CA ALA A 67 -8.32 -8.20 -10.39
C ALA A 67 -8.03 -6.99 -9.48
N LEU A 68 -7.37 -5.97 -10.03
CA LEU A 68 -7.32 -4.66 -9.37
C LEU A 68 -8.75 -4.18 -9.13
N PRO A 69 -9.09 -3.63 -7.95
CA PRO A 69 -10.43 -3.16 -7.68
C PRO A 69 -10.90 -2.15 -8.73
N PRO A 70 -12.14 -2.25 -9.24
CA PRO A 70 -12.63 -1.41 -10.35
C PRO A 70 -12.73 0.07 -9.97
N ASN A 71 -12.69 0.40 -8.67
CA ASN A 71 -12.67 1.76 -8.16
C ASN A 71 -11.27 2.41 -8.17
N LEU A 72 -10.23 1.71 -8.62
CA LEU A 72 -8.88 2.27 -8.79
C LEU A 72 -8.69 2.86 -10.19
N HIS A 73 -8.41 4.16 -10.24
CA HIS A 73 -8.00 4.86 -11.47
C HIS A 73 -6.47 4.92 -11.54
N LEU A 74 -5.87 4.15 -12.45
CA LEU A 74 -4.43 4.11 -12.65
C LEU A 74 -3.99 5.13 -13.70
N SER A 75 -2.81 5.73 -13.51
CA SER A 75 -2.19 6.65 -14.47
C SER A 75 -0.67 6.56 -14.37
N VAL A 76 0.01 6.91 -15.46
CA VAL A 76 1.46 6.83 -15.58
C VAL A 76 1.97 8.05 -16.34
N SER A 77 3.14 8.56 -15.97
CA SER A 77 3.84 9.61 -16.73
C SER A 77 5.36 9.39 -16.72
N MET A 78 6.04 10.05 -17.66
CA MET A 78 7.49 10.09 -17.79
C MET A 78 7.97 11.53 -17.66
N ASP A 79 8.23 11.96 -16.43
CA ASP A 79 8.61 13.34 -16.13
C ASP A 79 10.12 13.45 -15.90
N ARG A 80 10.75 14.41 -16.58
CA ARG A 80 12.18 14.72 -16.40
C ARG A 80 12.47 15.26 -15.00
N ASP A 81 11.57 16.09 -14.47
CA ASP A 81 11.61 16.63 -13.12
C ASP A 81 10.44 16.07 -12.30
N ARG A 82 10.68 14.93 -11.63
CA ARG A 82 9.67 14.26 -10.81
C ARG A 82 9.25 15.06 -9.59
N ASP A 83 10.11 15.94 -9.06
CA ASP A 83 9.76 16.78 -7.91
C ASP A 83 8.69 17.79 -8.30
N GLN A 84 8.93 18.51 -9.41
CA GLN A 84 8.00 19.48 -9.94
C GLN A 84 6.70 18.81 -10.43
N ALA A 85 6.82 17.64 -11.08
CA ALA A 85 5.67 16.86 -11.50
C ALA A 85 4.82 16.38 -10.31
N LEU A 86 5.45 15.87 -9.25
CA LEU A 86 4.74 15.46 -8.02
C LEU A 86 4.00 16.62 -7.36
N VAL A 87 4.64 17.78 -7.25
CA VAL A 87 3.99 18.99 -6.70
C VAL A 87 2.81 19.41 -7.58
N SER A 88 2.97 19.37 -8.90
CA SER A 88 1.93 19.74 -9.86
C SER A 88 0.76 18.78 -9.81
N LEU A 89 1.03 17.48 -9.74
CA LEU A 89 0.05 16.42 -9.54
C LEU A 89 -0.76 16.68 -8.26
N LEU A 90 -0.08 16.85 -7.12
CA LEU A 90 -0.73 17.05 -5.80
C LEU A 90 -1.45 18.39 -5.64
N ARG A 91 -1.25 19.35 -6.55
CA ARG A 91 -2.03 20.60 -6.66
C ARG A 91 -3.14 20.50 -7.70
N GLY A 92 -3.03 19.56 -8.65
CA GLY A 92 -3.95 19.41 -9.77
C GLY A 92 -5.35 18.96 -9.35
N GLU A 93 -6.28 18.99 -10.30
CA GLU A 93 -7.70 18.73 -10.06
C GLU A 93 -7.97 17.39 -9.36
N HIS A 94 -7.22 16.35 -9.74
CA HIS A 94 -7.50 14.97 -9.34
C HIS A 94 -6.86 14.58 -8.00
N PHE A 95 -5.67 15.07 -7.69
CA PHE A 95 -4.96 14.75 -6.44
C PHE A 95 -5.05 15.88 -5.39
N GLY A 96 -5.32 17.12 -5.83
CA GLY A 96 -5.46 18.31 -4.97
C GLY A 96 -6.53 18.18 -3.91
N ARG A 97 -7.63 17.50 -4.22
CA ARG A 97 -8.79 17.31 -3.34
C ARG A 97 -8.69 16.07 -2.45
N LEU A 98 -7.65 15.24 -2.62
CA LEU A 98 -7.53 13.98 -1.89
C LEU A 98 -6.98 14.25 -0.47
N ALA A 99 -7.72 13.76 0.52
CA ALA A 99 -7.43 13.94 1.94
C ALA A 99 -6.32 13.01 2.47
N SER A 100 -6.07 11.89 1.79
CA SER A 100 -5.19 10.80 2.24
C SER A 100 -4.42 10.23 1.05
N VAL A 101 -3.13 10.56 0.98
CA VAL A 101 -2.24 10.15 -0.11
C VAL A 101 -0.98 9.49 0.45
N ILE A 102 -0.59 8.38 -0.14
CA ILE A 102 0.70 7.73 0.12
C ILE A 102 1.60 7.97 -1.09
N VAL A 103 2.81 8.47 -0.86
CA VAL A 103 3.85 8.59 -1.88
C VAL A 103 4.94 7.57 -1.57
N TYR A 104 5.09 6.54 -2.40
CA TYR A 104 6.14 5.54 -2.27
C TYR A 104 7.44 5.98 -2.91
N CYS A 105 8.50 5.95 -2.12
CA CYS A 105 9.89 6.16 -2.53
C CYS A 105 10.71 4.89 -2.25
N THR A 106 11.76 4.67 -3.04
CA THR A 106 12.65 3.52 -2.84
C THR A 106 13.62 3.72 -1.67
N ARG A 107 14.12 4.95 -1.50
CA ARG A 107 15.19 5.26 -0.55
C ARG A 107 14.71 6.09 0.64
N ARG A 108 15.35 5.88 1.79
CA ARG A 108 15.04 6.60 3.03
C ARG A 108 15.34 8.10 2.91
N GLU A 109 16.51 8.47 2.34
CA GLU A 109 16.85 9.89 2.14
C GLU A 109 15.83 10.60 1.23
N GLU A 110 15.34 9.89 0.21
CA GLU A 110 14.35 10.40 -0.74
C GLU A 110 13.02 10.72 -0.04
N THR A 111 12.55 9.87 0.87
CA THR A 111 11.33 10.15 1.64
C THR A 111 11.42 11.45 2.44
N ALA A 112 12.56 11.70 3.10
CA ALA A 112 12.76 12.91 3.90
C ALA A 112 12.81 14.17 3.01
N ARG A 113 13.54 14.08 1.89
CA ARG A 113 13.70 15.16 0.91
C ARG A 113 12.36 15.53 0.26
N VAL A 114 11.63 14.53 -0.23
CA VAL A 114 10.32 14.74 -0.88
C VAL A 114 9.29 15.25 0.13
N ALA A 115 9.24 14.72 1.37
CA ALA A 115 8.35 15.26 2.40
C ALA A 115 8.66 16.73 2.72
N ALA A 116 9.95 17.11 2.78
CA ALA A 116 10.35 18.50 2.99
C ALA A 116 9.90 19.40 1.84
N LEU A 117 10.12 18.98 0.59
CA LEU A 117 9.63 19.66 -0.61
C LEU A 117 8.11 19.87 -0.56
N LEU A 118 7.34 18.83 -0.23
CA LEU A 118 5.88 18.93 -0.19
C LEU A 118 5.41 19.87 0.93
N ARG A 119 6.06 19.88 2.09
CA ARG A 119 5.77 20.84 3.17
C ARG A 119 5.99 22.29 2.74
N THR A 120 7.01 22.57 1.93
CA THR A 120 7.28 23.92 1.43
C THR A 120 6.36 24.29 0.27
N SER A 121 6.09 23.35 -0.63
CA SER A 121 5.37 23.60 -1.87
C SER A 121 3.85 23.54 -1.72
N LEU A 122 3.29 22.86 -0.71
CA LEU A 122 1.83 22.75 -0.53
C LEU A 122 1.26 23.69 0.55
N ARG A 123 2.01 24.72 0.94
CA ARG A 123 1.52 25.75 1.87
C ARG A 123 0.25 26.41 1.32
N GLY A 124 -0.70 26.73 2.21
CA GLY A 124 -1.97 27.38 1.85
C GLY A 124 -3.05 26.44 1.30
N THR A 125 -2.76 25.15 1.12
CA THR A 125 -3.82 24.15 0.91
C THR A 125 -4.35 23.75 2.29
N GLU A 126 -5.55 24.21 2.65
CA GLU A 126 -6.23 23.68 3.83
C GLU A 126 -6.52 22.19 3.59
N PRO A 127 -6.11 21.30 4.50
CA PRO A 127 -6.52 19.91 4.39
C PRO A 127 -8.05 19.86 4.48
N PRO A 128 -8.73 19.05 3.62
CA PRO A 128 -10.17 18.87 3.73
C PRO A 128 -10.52 18.42 5.14
N GLU A 129 -11.60 18.96 5.71
CA GLU A 129 -12.00 18.66 7.08
C GLU A 129 -12.14 17.14 7.26
N PRO A 130 -11.58 16.56 8.34
CA PRO A 130 -11.71 15.14 8.59
C PRO A 130 -13.19 14.77 8.76
N PRO A 131 -13.64 13.60 8.28
CA PRO A 131 -15.01 13.15 8.50
C PRO A 131 -15.30 13.06 10.01
N ASN A 132 -16.44 13.64 10.40
CA ASN A 132 -16.85 13.95 11.78
C ASN A 132 -17.12 12.73 12.70
N ASP A 133 -16.62 11.54 12.37
CA ASP A 133 -17.10 10.26 12.95
C ASP A 133 -16.19 9.67 14.03
N THR A 134 -15.25 10.44 14.57
CA THR A 134 -14.48 10.01 15.75
C THR A 134 -14.69 10.99 16.89
N GLY A 135 -15.52 10.60 17.87
CA GLY A 135 -15.82 11.31 19.11
C GLY A 135 -14.62 11.55 20.04
N THR A 136 -13.41 11.70 19.51
CA THR A 136 -12.23 12.11 20.26
C THR A 136 -12.28 13.61 20.54
N LYS A 137 -12.69 13.95 21.77
CA LYS A 137 -12.56 15.29 22.35
C LYS A 137 -11.15 15.84 22.10
N LYS A 138 -11.06 16.94 21.36
CA LYS A 138 -9.83 17.70 21.07
C LYS A 138 -9.17 18.11 22.39
N LYS A 139 -8.11 17.41 22.82
CA LYS A 139 -7.26 17.88 23.94
C LYS A 139 -6.58 19.18 23.48
N ARG A 140 -6.98 20.31 24.07
CA ARG A 140 -6.31 21.61 23.97
C ARG A 140 -4.85 21.43 24.43
N GLY A 141 -3.88 21.44 23.51
CA GLY A 141 -2.45 21.41 23.88
C GLY A 141 -1.44 20.98 22.81
N GLU A 142 -1.82 20.17 21.81
CA GLU A 142 -0.90 19.74 20.74
C GLU A 142 -1.20 20.49 19.43
N SER A 143 -0.83 21.77 19.36
CA SER A 143 -0.91 22.57 18.13
C SER A 143 0.37 22.43 17.29
N SER A 144 0.75 21.20 16.95
CA SER A 144 1.60 21.06 15.76
C SER A 144 0.73 21.44 14.56
N PRO A 145 1.18 22.31 13.64
CA PRO A 145 0.42 22.55 12.42
C PRO A 145 0.12 21.19 11.77
N PRO A 146 -1.09 20.97 11.21
CA PRO A 146 -1.35 19.78 10.43
C PRO A 146 -0.39 19.81 9.25
N TRP A 147 0.72 19.09 9.35
CA TRP A 147 1.70 19.03 8.28
C TRP A 147 1.00 18.45 7.07
N VAL A 148 1.11 19.11 5.93
CA VAL A 148 0.54 18.60 4.68
C VAL A 148 1.24 17.31 4.26
N ALA A 149 2.53 17.15 4.63
CA ALA A 149 3.32 15.96 4.33
C ALA A 149 4.34 15.60 5.43
N ASP A 150 4.57 14.30 5.64
CA ASP A 150 5.63 13.79 6.52
C ASP A 150 6.26 12.50 5.99
N ALA A 151 7.51 12.25 6.38
CA ALA A 151 8.26 11.08 5.94
C ALA A 151 8.00 9.86 6.84
N TYR A 152 8.04 8.66 6.27
CA TYR A 152 7.96 7.41 7.01
C TYR A 152 8.91 6.36 6.45
N HIS A 153 9.88 5.94 7.26
CA HIS A 153 10.79 4.86 6.90
C HIS A 153 11.33 4.16 8.14
N ALA A 154 11.95 2.98 7.95
CA ALA A 154 12.49 2.15 9.03
C ALA A 154 13.61 2.83 9.86
N GLY A 155 14.24 3.87 9.31
CA GLY A 155 15.28 4.65 9.99
C GLY A 155 14.76 5.64 11.04
N LEU A 156 13.45 5.95 11.06
CA LEU A 156 12.85 6.80 12.09
C LEU A 156 12.75 6.06 13.42
N SER A 157 12.73 6.78 14.54
CA SER A 157 12.46 6.19 15.85
C SER A 157 11.05 5.58 15.89
N ALA A 158 10.84 4.58 16.75
CA ALA A 158 9.51 3.98 16.91
C ALA A 158 8.45 5.02 17.35
N ALA A 159 8.84 6.03 18.12
CA ALA A 159 7.97 7.12 18.53
C ALA A 159 7.54 7.99 17.33
N GLU A 160 8.46 8.35 16.44
CA GLU A 160 8.17 9.13 15.24
C GLU A 160 7.29 8.36 14.26
N ARG A 161 7.59 7.07 14.01
CA ARG A 161 6.74 6.21 13.17
C ARG A 161 5.30 6.16 13.70
N ARG A 162 5.13 5.95 15.01
CA ARG A 162 3.81 5.97 15.65
C ARG A 162 3.14 7.34 15.58
N ARG A 163 3.88 8.45 15.61
CA ARG A 163 3.33 9.80 15.46
C ARG A 163 2.78 10.01 14.06
N VAL A 164 3.58 9.73 13.04
CA VAL A 164 3.22 9.89 11.62
C VAL A 164 2.05 8.98 11.25
N GLN A 165 2.13 7.69 11.60
CA GLN A 165 1.05 6.74 11.35
C GLN A 165 -0.26 7.20 12.01
N ARG A 166 -0.26 7.54 13.31
CA ARG A 166 -1.48 8.02 13.98
C ARG A 166 -2.03 9.32 13.39
N ALA A 167 -1.17 10.23 12.93
CA ALA A 167 -1.62 11.45 12.27
C ALA A 167 -2.32 11.16 10.94
N PHE A 168 -1.77 10.25 10.13
CA PHE A 168 -2.37 9.83 8.85
C PHE A 168 -3.69 9.07 9.05
N MET A 169 -3.72 8.12 10.00
CA MET A 169 -4.94 7.37 10.34
C MET A 169 -6.07 8.31 10.77
N ALA A 170 -5.77 9.31 11.59
CA ALA A 170 -6.71 10.30 12.10
C ALA A 170 -7.05 11.43 11.11
N GLY A 171 -6.58 11.39 9.86
CA GLY A 171 -6.84 12.43 8.85
C GLY A 171 -6.15 13.77 9.14
N ARG A 172 -5.17 13.81 10.05
CA ARG A 172 -4.41 15.03 10.41
C ARG A 172 -3.16 15.24 9.56
N LEU A 173 -2.82 14.25 8.73
CA LEU A 173 -1.70 14.28 7.79
C LEU A 173 -2.23 13.88 6.42
N ARG A 174 -2.14 14.79 5.44
CA ARG A 174 -2.68 14.56 4.09
C ARG A 174 -1.81 13.59 3.30
N VAL A 175 -0.49 13.79 3.32
CA VAL A 175 0.47 13.01 2.53
C VAL A 175 1.47 12.32 3.44
N VAL A 176 1.61 11.00 3.30
CA VAL A 176 2.74 10.26 3.87
C VAL A 176 3.69 9.90 2.74
N VAL A 177 4.94 10.33 2.86
CA VAL A 177 6.01 9.94 1.92
C VAL A 177 6.81 8.81 2.55
N ALA A 178 6.72 7.61 1.98
CA ALA A 178 7.17 6.41 2.64
C ALA A 178 7.98 5.48 1.76
N THR A 179 8.81 4.66 2.39
CA THR A 179 9.23 3.39 1.77
C THR A 179 8.19 2.30 2.00
N VAL A 180 8.38 1.13 1.40
CA VAL A 180 7.55 -0.07 1.59
C VAL A 180 7.28 -0.42 3.07
N ALA A 181 8.14 0.05 3.98
CA ALA A 181 7.99 -0.12 5.42
C ALA A 181 6.69 0.47 6.02
N PHE A 182 6.04 1.43 5.35
CA PHE A 182 4.75 1.97 5.80
C PHE A 182 3.58 1.02 5.56
N GLY A 183 3.70 0.15 4.54
CA GLY A 183 2.62 -0.75 4.15
C GLY A 183 2.36 -1.89 5.14
N MET A 184 3.36 -2.31 5.92
CA MET A 184 3.17 -3.42 6.86
C MET A 184 2.26 -3.00 8.03
N GLY A 185 0.99 -3.42 7.99
CA GLY A 185 0.01 -3.15 9.06
C GLY A 185 -0.75 -1.83 8.94
N LEU A 186 -0.69 -1.14 7.79
CA LEU A 186 -1.60 -0.02 7.52
C LEU A 186 -2.98 -0.55 7.14
N ASP A 187 -3.98 -0.23 7.96
CA ASP A 187 -5.39 -0.55 7.70
C ASP A 187 -6.28 0.69 7.76
N LYS A 188 -6.12 1.56 6.77
CA LYS A 188 -6.97 2.75 6.57
C LYS A 188 -7.85 2.50 5.35
N ALA A 189 -9.16 2.33 5.57
CA ALA A 189 -10.10 2.02 4.49
C ALA A 189 -10.19 3.15 3.44
N ASP A 190 -9.99 4.39 3.89
CA ASP A 190 -10.22 5.60 3.14
C ASP A 190 -8.93 6.23 2.56
N VAL A 191 -7.94 5.44 2.13
CA VAL A 191 -6.79 5.96 1.36
C VAL A 191 -7.26 6.32 -0.05
N ARG A 192 -7.07 7.59 -0.45
CA ARG A 192 -7.59 8.14 -1.70
C ARG A 192 -6.57 8.22 -2.82
N GLY A 193 -5.30 8.34 -2.49
CA GLY A 193 -4.22 8.41 -3.46
C GLY A 193 -3.06 7.48 -3.12
N VAL A 194 -2.51 6.80 -4.12
CA VAL A 194 -1.20 6.17 -4.06
C VAL A 194 -0.35 6.72 -5.21
N VAL A 195 0.85 7.20 -4.91
CA VAL A 195 1.77 7.73 -5.90
C VAL A 195 3.09 6.98 -5.77
N HIS A 196 3.52 6.34 -6.84
CA HIS A 196 4.83 5.73 -6.94
C HIS A 196 5.81 6.76 -7.51
N TYR A 197 6.61 7.36 -6.62
CA TYR A 197 7.68 8.27 -7.02
C TYR A 197 8.78 7.52 -7.78
N ASN A 198 9.00 6.26 -7.44
CA ASN A 198 9.85 5.33 -8.18
C ASN A 198 9.05 4.06 -8.47
N MET A 199 9.44 3.36 -9.53
CA MET A 199 8.90 2.04 -9.84
C MET A 199 9.18 1.05 -8.69
N PRO A 200 8.18 0.27 -8.24
CA PRO A 200 8.38 -0.85 -7.33
C PRO A 200 9.34 -1.89 -7.91
N GLN A 201 9.91 -2.73 -7.04
CA GLN A 201 10.88 -3.75 -7.47
C GLN A 201 10.28 -4.79 -8.42
N ASN A 202 8.99 -5.06 -8.29
CA ASN A 202 8.25 -6.01 -9.11
C ASN A 202 6.76 -5.62 -9.16
N PHE A 203 6.04 -6.29 -10.06
CA PHE A 203 4.62 -6.02 -10.29
C PHE A 203 3.75 -6.40 -9.09
N GLU A 204 4.09 -7.46 -8.36
CA GLU A 204 3.38 -7.90 -7.17
C GLU A 204 3.41 -6.84 -6.07
N SER A 205 4.56 -6.19 -5.88
CA SER A 205 4.71 -5.06 -4.95
C SER A 205 3.85 -3.89 -5.38
N TYR A 206 3.84 -3.57 -6.68
CA TYR A 206 2.97 -2.54 -7.23
C TYR A 206 1.49 -2.80 -6.91
N VAL A 207 1.00 -4.01 -7.23
CA VAL A 207 -0.40 -4.44 -6.97
C VAL A 207 -0.72 -4.35 -5.47
N GLN A 208 0.16 -4.85 -4.61
CA GLN A 208 -0.04 -4.79 -3.16
C GLN A 208 -0.09 -3.36 -2.62
N GLU A 209 0.72 -2.47 -3.18
CA GLU A 209 0.83 -1.07 -2.77
C GLU A 209 -0.38 -0.25 -3.24
N VAL A 210 -0.83 -0.40 -4.48
CA VAL A 210 -2.05 0.28 -4.99
C VAL A 210 -3.32 -0.27 -4.34
N GLY A 211 -3.37 -1.57 -3.98
CA GLY A 211 -4.48 -2.21 -3.27
C GLY A 211 -4.72 -1.70 -1.84
N ARG A 212 -3.93 -0.72 -1.38
CA ARG A 212 -4.18 0.02 -0.13
C ARG A 212 -5.18 1.14 -0.32
N ALA A 213 -5.32 1.65 -1.54
CA ALA A 213 -6.25 2.70 -1.86
C ALA A 213 -7.66 2.12 -2.03
N GLY A 214 -8.68 2.92 -1.73
CA GLY A 214 -10.06 2.58 -2.12
C GLY A 214 -10.64 1.33 -1.44
N ARG A 215 -10.16 0.92 -0.26
CA ARG A 215 -10.68 -0.25 0.46
C ARG A 215 -12.12 -0.11 0.94
N ASP A 216 -12.61 1.12 1.03
CA ASP A 216 -14.02 1.46 1.26
C ASP A 216 -14.88 1.39 -0.03
N GLY A 217 -14.33 0.90 -1.14
CA GLY A 217 -15.01 0.81 -2.44
C GLY A 217 -15.17 2.14 -3.17
N LYS A 218 -14.76 3.26 -2.58
CA LYS A 218 -14.89 4.59 -3.20
C LYS A 218 -13.76 4.83 -4.21
N PRO A 219 -13.97 5.73 -5.20
CA PRO A 219 -12.94 6.05 -6.18
C PRO A 219 -11.62 6.46 -5.53
N ALA A 220 -10.54 5.83 -5.97
CA ALA A 220 -9.18 6.16 -5.56
C ALA A 220 -8.26 6.24 -6.78
N ARG A 221 -7.17 6.98 -6.65
CA ARG A 221 -6.26 7.27 -7.77
C ARG A 221 -4.88 6.76 -7.48
N CYS A 222 -4.30 6.08 -8.46
CA CYS A 222 -2.94 5.60 -8.42
C CYS A 222 -2.14 6.23 -9.56
N HIS A 223 -0.94 6.73 -9.26
CA HIS A 223 -0.08 7.35 -10.25
C HIS A 223 1.36 6.83 -10.14
N LEU A 224 1.98 6.52 -11.26
CA LEU A 224 3.36 6.05 -11.32
C LEU A 224 4.22 6.98 -12.18
N PHE A 225 5.31 7.46 -11.61
CA PHE A 225 6.37 8.14 -12.36
C PHE A 225 7.38 7.11 -12.87
N LEU A 226 7.43 6.96 -14.19
CA LEU A 226 8.46 6.17 -14.86
C LEU A 226 9.72 7.02 -15.09
N HIS A 227 10.87 6.38 -14.99
CA HIS A 227 12.11 7.00 -15.41
C HIS A 227 12.16 6.99 -16.95
N PRO A 228 12.40 8.13 -17.62
CA PRO A 228 12.74 8.08 -19.04
C PRO A 228 14.07 7.33 -19.16
N GLU A 229 14.09 6.20 -19.86
CA GLU A 229 15.35 5.52 -20.15
C GLU A 229 16.29 6.51 -20.85
N VAL A 230 17.54 6.58 -20.36
CA VAL A 230 18.62 7.34 -20.99
C VAL A 230 19.33 6.42 -21.96
#